data_AF-A0A0Q7VK70-F1
#
_entry.id   AF-A0A0Q7VK70-F1
#
_cell.length_a   1.000
_cell.length_b   1.000
_cell.length_c   1.000
_cell.angle_alpha   90.00
_cell.angle_beta   90.00
_cell.angle_gamma   90.00
#
_symmetry.space_group_name_H-M   'P 1'
#
loop_
_entity.id
_entity.type
_entity.pdbx_description
1 polymer ?
#
loop_
_entity_poly.entity_id
_entity_poly.type
_entity_poly.pdbx_seq_one_letter_code
_entity_poly.pdbx_strand_id
1 'polypeptide(L)' 'MAEEGVESEELAEFSDGVIVRCRHRRESDAIILTILPHRTARGTNIDEKTWKLLPETQKGEWKIAARLSG' A
#
# COMPACT_ATOMS: atom_id res chain seq x y z
N MET A 1 -13.27 -22.51 2.28
CA MET A 1 -14.24 -21.55 1.69
C MET A 1 -13.46 -20.26 1.52
N ALA A 2 -13.38 -19.76 0.29
CA ALA A 2 -12.38 -18.78 -0.13
C ALA A 2 -12.61 -17.42 0.54
N GLU A 3 -11.58 -16.86 1.18
CA GLU A 3 -11.54 -15.45 1.54
C GLU A 3 -11.12 -14.68 0.29
N GLU A 4 -12.06 -14.52 -0.64
CA GLU A 4 -11.92 -13.67 -1.82
C GLU A 4 -11.89 -12.20 -1.38
N GLY A 5 -10.73 -11.56 -1.52
CA GLY A 5 -10.62 -10.10 -1.69
C GLY A 5 -11.13 -9.22 -0.55
N VAL A 6 -10.79 -9.51 0.72
CA VAL A 6 -11.09 -8.59 1.83
C VAL A 6 -10.19 -7.35 1.72
N GLU A 7 -10.72 -6.26 1.15
CA GLU A 7 -10.12 -4.94 1.27
C GLU A 7 -10.15 -4.52 2.75
N SER A 8 -8.99 -4.52 3.38
CA SER A 8 -8.85 -4.11 4.78
C SER A 8 -8.35 -2.68 4.84
N GLU A 9 -9.07 -1.82 5.56
CA GLU A 9 -8.66 -0.45 5.86
C GLU A 9 -7.66 -0.46 7.03
N GLU A 10 -6.45 -0.02 6.77
CA GLU A 10 -5.34 0.01 7.73
C GLU A 10 -4.64 1.37 7.74
N LEU A 11 -3.61 1.50 8.58
CA LEU A 11 -2.75 2.67 8.66
C LEU A 11 -1.36 2.32 8.13
N ALA A 12 -0.84 3.16 7.23
CA ALA A 12 0.53 3.09 6.74
C ALA A 12 1.35 4.25 7.33
N GLU A 13 2.47 3.93 7.96
CA GLU A 13 3.46 4.92 8.38
C GLU A 13 4.51 5.10 7.28
N PHE A 14 4.70 6.35 6.85
CA PHE A 14 5.75 6.74 5.92
C PHE A 14 7.01 7.10 6.67
N SER A 15 8.18 6.95 6.05
CA SER A 15 9.50 7.28 6.67
C SER A 15 9.65 8.75 7.08
N ASP A 16 8.77 9.63 6.62
CA ASP A 16 8.69 11.04 7.04
C ASP A 16 7.86 11.22 8.35
N GLY A 17 7.37 10.13 8.95
CA GLY A 17 6.56 10.10 10.17
C GLY A 17 5.06 10.33 9.95
N VAL A 18 4.62 10.45 8.70
CA VAL A 18 3.21 10.66 8.36
C VAL A 18 2.48 9.32 8.40
N ILE A 19 1.41 9.24 9.18
CA ILE A 19 0.50 8.09 9.23
C ILE A 19 -0.71 8.39 8.36
N VAL A 20 -0.98 7.52 7.39
CA VAL A 20 -2.07 7.70 6.43
C VAL A 20 -2.96 6.48 6.40
N ARG A 21 -4.23 6.68 6.02
CA ARG A 21 -5.12 5.55 5.77
C ARG A 21 -4.74 4.88 4.46
N CYS A 22 -4.73 3.55 4.48
CA CYS A 22 -4.52 2.74 3.30
C CYS A 22 -5.56 1.63 3.22
N ARG A 23 -5.71 1.10 2.02
CA ARG A 23 -6.42 -0.15 1.76
C ARG A 23 -5.42 -1.13 1.22
N HIS A 24 -5.51 -2.38 1.63
CA HIS A 24 -4.74 -3.43 1.01
C HIS A 24 -5.63 -4.62 0.68
N ARG A 25 -5.29 -5.31 -0.41
CA ARG A 25 -5.85 -6.61 -0.75
C ARG A 25 -4.72 -7.57 -1.11
N ARG A 26 -4.84 -8.81 -0.63
CA ARG A 26 -3.90 -9.88 -0.96
C ARG A 26 -4.35 -10.60 -2.23
N GLU A 27 -3.47 -10.60 -3.22
CA GLU A 27 -3.53 -11.44 -4.41
C GLU A 27 -2.62 -12.66 -4.17
N SER A 28 -2.77 -13.73 -4.96
CA SER A 28 -2.10 -15.03 -4.71
C SER A 28 -0.60 -14.96 -4.38
N ASP A 29 0.15 -14.08 -5.03
CA ASP A 29 1.60 -13.86 -4.81
C ASP A 29 1.95 -12.38 -4.58
N ALA A 30 0.96 -11.51 -4.39
CA ALA A 30 1.18 -10.08 -4.35
C ALA A 30 0.27 -9.38 -3.33
N ILE A 31 0.65 -8.19 -2.90
CA ILE A 31 -0.25 -7.29 -2.18
C ILE A 31 -0.52 -6.09 -3.06
N ILE A 32 -1.79 -5.76 -3.28
CA ILE A 32 -2.16 -4.48 -3.87
C ILE A 32 -2.41 -3.53 -2.70
N LEU A 33 -1.58 -2.49 -2.60
CA LEU A 33 -1.64 -1.47 -1.56
C LEU A 33 -2.10 -0.15 -2.20
N THR A 34 -3.20 0.39 -1.72
CA THR A 34 -3.74 1.70 -2.11
C THR A 34 -3.61 2.66 -0.95
N ILE A 35 -2.83 3.71 -1.15
CA ILE A 35 -2.70 4.82 -0.21
C ILE A 35 -3.71 5.88 -0.59
N LEU A 36 -4.61 6.22 0.34
CA LEU A 36 -5.62 7.23 0.12
C LEU A 36 -4.99 8.64 0.02
N PRO A 37 -5.69 9.62 -0.58
CA PRO A 37 -5.22 10.98 -0.64
C PRO A 37 -4.84 11.50 0.75
N HIS A 38 -3.65 12.06 0.88
CA HIS A 38 -3.13 12.52 2.16
C HIS A 38 -2.23 13.75 1.99
N ARG A 39 -1.98 14.42 3.11
CA ARG A 39 -1.07 15.55 3.18
C ARG A 39 0.21 15.13 3.91
N THR A 40 1.37 15.38 3.31
CA THR A 40 2.66 15.10 3.94
C THR A 40 2.96 16.10 5.07
N ALA A 41 3.94 15.82 5.92
CA ALA A 41 4.35 16.74 6.99
C ALA A 41 4.83 18.10 6.43
N ARG A 42 5.36 18.10 5.20
CA ARG A 42 5.76 19.30 4.45
C ARG A 42 4.59 20.08 3.85
N GLY A 43 3.36 19.58 4.02
CA GLY A 43 2.14 20.24 3.57
C GLY A 43 1.75 19.94 2.12
N THR A 44 2.44 19.03 1.43
CA THR A 44 2.14 18.63 0.06
C THR A 44 0.94 17.70 0.02
N ASN A 45 -0.03 17.96 -0.87
CA ASN A 45 -1.12 17.03 -1.13
C ASN A 45 -0.65 15.95 -2.10
N ILE A 46 -0.87 14.70 -1.72
CA ILE A 46 -0.59 13.53 -2.53
C ILE A 46 -1.92 12.88 -2.86
N ASP A 47 -2.23 12.78 -4.15
CA ASP A 47 -3.39 12.03 -4.64
C ASP A 47 -3.28 10.54 -4.30
N GLU A 48 -4.38 9.82 -4.49
CA GLU A 48 -4.42 8.37 -4.31
C GLU A 48 -3.32 7.70 -5.13
N LYS A 49 -2.63 6.73 -4.51
CA LYS A 49 -1.60 5.93 -5.17
C LYS A 49 -1.82 4.47 -4.90
N THR A 50 -1.82 3.66 -5.96
CA THR A 50 -1.89 2.21 -5.86
C THR A 50 -0.57 1.56 -6.30
N TRP A 51 -0.12 0.58 -5.54
CA TRP A 51 1.11 -0.18 -5.79
C TRP A 51 0.84 -1.67 -5.72
N LYS A 52 1.52 -2.42 -6.59
CA LYS A 52 1.65 -3.87 -6.45
C LYS A 52 2.96 -4.17 -5.74
N LEU A 53 2.87 -4.84 -4.60
CA LEU A 53 3.98 -5.32 -3.82
C LEU A 53 4.21 -6.81 -4.08
N LEU A 54 5.47 -7.22 -4.23
CA LEU A 54 5.88 -8.62 -4.28
C LEU A 54 6.79 -8.94 -3.09
N PRO A 55 6.77 -10.18 -2.58
CA PRO A 55 7.64 -10.59 -1.50
C PRO A 55 9.10 -10.61 -1.98
N GLU A 56 9.98 -9.94 -1.26
CA GLU A 56 11.42 -10.07 -1.44
C GLU A 56 11.91 -11.32 -0.71
N THR A 57 12.16 -12.37 -1.48
CA THR A 57 12.49 -13.75 -1.03
C THR A 57 13.68 -13.86 -0.07
N GLN A 58 14.51 -12.82 0.03
CA GLN A 58 15.73 -12.84 0.84
C GLN A 58 15.60 -12.18 2.21
N LYS A 59 14.59 -11.33 2.42
CA LYS A 59 14.56 -10.46 3.62
C LYS A 59 13.22 -10.46 4.37
N GLY A 60 12.20 -11.13 3.84
CA GLY A 60 10.84 -11.02 4.39
C GLY A 60 10.24 -9.62 4.25
N GLU A 61 10.88 -8.77 3.43
CA GLU A 61 10.41 -7.44 3.09
C GLU A 61 9.53 -7.52 1.83
N TRP A 62 8.69 -6.52 1.62
CA TRP A 62 7.89 -6.40 0.39
C TRP A 62 8.42 -5.26 -0.45
N LYS A 63 8.57 -5.47 -1.76
CA LYS A 63 9.01 -4.43 -2.69
C LYS A 63 7.92 -4.03 -3.66
N ILE A 64 7.89 -2.75 -4.00
CA ILE A 64 7.04 -2.22 -5.06
C ILE A 64 7.51 -2.79 -6.40
N ALA A 65 6.74 -3.72 -6.94
CA ALA A 65 6.98 -4.33 -8.24
C ALA A 65 6.39 -3.48 -9.38
N ALA A 66 5.24 -2.86 -9.14
CA ALA A 66 4.61 -1.97 -10.11
C ALA A 66 3.86 -0.83 -9.43
N ARG A 67 3.83 0.32 -10.10
CA ARG A 67 2.94 1.43 -9.74
C ARG A 67 1.71 1.32 -10.62
N LEU A 68 0.57 1.12 -9.98
CA LEU A 68 -0.72 1.06 -10.65
C LEU A 68 -1.28 2.49 -10.54
N SER A 69 -1.17 3.24 -11.62
CA SER A 69 -1.81 4.56 -11.70
C SER A 69 -3.32 4.35 -11.56
N GLY A 70 -3.94 5.06 -10.61
CA GLY A 70 -5.37 5.31 -10.62
C GLY A 70 -5.72 6.30 -11.71
#